data_AF-A0A8R2NUQ2-F1
#
_entry.id   AF-A0A8R2NUQ2-F1
#
_cell.length_a   1.000
_cell.length_b   1.000
_cell.length_c   1.000
_cell.angle_alpha   90.00
_cell.angle_beta   90.00
_cell.angle_gamma   90.00
#
_symmetry.space_group_name_H-M   'P 1'
#
loop_
_entity.id
_entity.type
_entity.pdbx_description
1 polymer ?
#
loop_
_entity_poly.entity_id
_entity_poly.type
_entity_poly.pdbx_seq_one_letter_code
_entity_poly.pdbx_strand_id
1 'polypeptide(L)'
;MDANNKEERPPNPRSKANIFEIITFSWILKLVKKGLKKELDVIDLYTILDEDSSALLGSKLKKIWSNELKNATKKNKKPSFLKALFRMFGLKLIIYGVYLAITDMVFR
;
A
#
# COMPACT_ATOMS: atom_id res chain seq x y z
N MET A 1 19.86 18.92 10.04
CA MET A 1 18.68 18.24 9.43
C MET A 1 18.25 17.21 10.44
N ASP A 2 17.42 17.66 11.40
CA ASP A 2 17.15 16.91 12.63
C ASP A 2 16.03 15.90 12.40
N ALA A 3 16.41 14.66 12.16
CA ALA A 3 15.50 13.54 11.94
C ALA A 3 15.18 12.79 13.24
N ASN A 4 14.78 13.50 14.31
CA ASN A 4 14.48 12.81 15.58
C ASN A 4 13.38 13.42 16.47
N ASN A 5 12.35 14.01 15.88
CA ASN A 5 11.08 14.09 16.59
C ASN A 5 10.02 13.37 15.75
N LYS A 6 9.99 12.03 15.88
CA LYS A 6 8.83 11.27 15.41
C LYS A 6 7.71 11.61 16.37
N GLU A 7 6.94 12.65 16.03
CA GLU A 7 5.66 12.89 16.67
C GLU A 7 4.89 11.58 16.70
N GLU A 8 4.58 11.08 17.90
CA GLU A 8 3.94 9.78 18.10
C GLU A 8 2.49 9.87 17.61
N ARG A 9 2.32 9.60 16.31
CA ARG A 9 1.02 9.57 15.66
C ARG A 9 0.22 8.34 16.09
N PRO A 10 -1.11 8.46 16.19
CA PRO A 10 -1.95 7.33 16.54
C PRO A 10 -1.81 6.19 15.51
N PRO A 11 -1.77 4.92 15.97
CA PRO A 11 -1.68 3.78 15.06
C PRO A 11 -2.91 3.69 14.17
N ASN A 12 -2.72 3.22 12.94
CA ASN A 12 -3.82 3.08 11.99
C ASN A 12 -4.87 2.06 12.47
N PRO A 13 -6.13 2.49 12.71
CA PRO A 13 -7.19 1.59 13.18
C PRO A 13 -7.51 0.49 12.17
N ARG A 14 -7.16 0.67 10.89
CA ARG A 14 -7.25 -0.36 9.84
C ARG A 14 -6.47 -1.62 10.18
N SER A 15 -5.36 -1.52 10.91
CA SER A 15 -4.54 -2.68 11.30
C SER A 15 -5.30 -3.66 12.21
N LYS A 16 -6.23 -3.15 13.02
CA LYS A 16 -7.04 -3.94 13.97
C LYS A 16 -8.52 -4.05 13.57
N ALA A 17 -8.89 -3.56 12.39
CA ALA A 17 -10.27 -3.47 11.95
C ALA A 17 -10.78 -4.83 11.46
N ASN A 18 -12.06 -5.12 11.74
CA ASN A 18 -12.73 -6.31 11.20
C ASN A 18 -13.01 -6.16 9.69
N ILE A 19 -13.21 -7.27 8.98
CA ILE A 19 -13.49 -7.26 7.53
C ILE A 19 -14.68 -6.35 7.19
N PHE A 20 -15.76 -6.40 7.98
CA PHE A 20 -16.91 -5.51 7.82
C PHE A 20 -16.56 -4.02 8.01
N GLU A 21 -15.69 -3.69 8.96
CA GLU A 21 -15.24 -2.30 9.18
C GLU A 21 -14.35 -1.81 8.04
N ILE A 22 -13.54 -2.70 7.45
CA ILE A 22 -12.70 -2.40 6.28
C ILE A 22 -13.59 -2.11 5.06
N ILE A 23 -14.58 -2.96 4.79
CA ILE A 23 -15.49 -2.82 3.63
C ILE A 23 -16.34 -1.55 3.75
N THR A 24 -16.87 -1.28 4.95
CA THR A 24 -17.71 -0.09 5.21
C THR A 24 -16.92 1.19 5.42
N PHE A 25 -15.59 1.13 5.39
CA PHE A 25 -14.68 2.25 5.72
C PHE A 25 -14.99 2.91 7.08
N SER A 26 -15.64 2.18 8.00
CA SER A 26 -16.12 2.73 9.27
C SER A 26 -14.98 3.24 10.16
N TRP A 27 -13.76 2.73 9.98
CA TRP A 27 -12.57 3.18 10.69
C TRP A 27 -12.17 4.63 10.35
N ILE A 28 -12.46 5.13 9.14
CA ILE A 28 -12.18 6.52 8.71
C ILE A 28 -13.13 7.51 9.40
N LEU A 29 -14.36 7.09 9.72
CA LEU A 29 -15.39 7.96 10.29
C LEU A 29 -14.94 8.62 11.60
N LYS A 30 -14.06 7.97 12.36
CA LYS A 30 -13.48 8.54 13.59
C LYS A 30 -12.63 9.78 13.29
N LEU A 31 -11.83 9.72 12.23
CA LEU A 31 -11.00 10.84 11.77
C LEU A 31 -11.86 11.98 11.23
N VAL A 32 -12.87 11.65 10.40
CA VAL A 32 -13.80 12.63 9.83
C VAL A 32 -14.55 13.37 10.94
N LYS A 33 -15.09 12.66 11.93
CA LYS A 33 -15.76 13.28 13.09
C LYS A 33 -14.83 14.21 13.88
N LYS A 34 -13.53 13.91 13.96
CA LYS A 34 -12.54 14.76 14.62
C LYS A 34 -12.28 16.03 13.80
N GLY A 35 -12.10 15.89 12.49
CA GLY A 35 -11.93 17.01 11.55
C GLY A 35 -13.14 17.96 11.48
N LEU A 36 -14.35 17.42 11.69
CA LEU A 36 -15.57 18.25 11.78
C LEU A 36 -15.65 19.09 13.05
N LYS A 37 -14.99 18.67 14.13
CA LYS A 37 -15.01 19.37 15.43
C LYS A 37 -13.83 20.32 15.61
N LYS A 38 -12.68 20.02 14.98
CA LYS A 38 -11.43 20.76 15.10
C LYS A 38 -10.64 20.62 13.81
N GLU A 39 -9.89 21.66 13.44
CA GLU A 39 -8.87 21.57 12.40
C GLU A 39 -7.83 20.47 12.74
N LEU A 40 -7.56 19.61 11.76
CA LEU A 40 -6.69 18.45 11.89
C LEU A 40 -5.23 18.88 11.73
N ASP A 41 -4.41 18.50 12.69
CA ASP A 41 -2.96 18.64 12.60
C ASP A 41 -2.30 17.34 12.12
N VAL A 42 -1.04 17.41 11.67
CA VAL A 42 -0.25 16.27 11.19
C VAL A 42 -0.09 15.20 12.27
N ILE A 43 -0.05 15.60 13.54
CA ILE A 43 0.04 14.72 14.72
C ILE A 43 -1.24 13.89 14.90
N ASP A 44 -2.39 14.43 14.47
CA ASP A 44 -3.70 13.78 14.60
C ASP A 44 -3.96 12.72 13.52
N LEU A 45 -3.13 12.69 12.47
CA LEU A 45 -3.22 11.72 11.38
C LEU A 45 -2.67 10.36 11.79
N TYR A 46 -3.29 9.31 11.29
CA TYR A 46 -2.82 7.94 11.54
C TYR A 46 -1.45 7.68 10.91
N THR A 47 -0.68 6.80 11.55
CA THR A 47 0.53 6.25 10.94
C THR A 47 0.21 5.45 9.69
N ILE A 48 1.21 5.30 8.82
CA ILE A 48 1.11 4.38 7.69
C ILE A 48 0.89 2.96 8.18
N LEU A 49 0.18 2.17 7.38
CA LEU A 49 0.08 0.74 7.63
C LEU A 49 1.42 0.08 7.26
N ASP A 50 1.83 -0.93 8.02
CA ASP A 50 3.13 -1.59 7.80
C ASP A 50 3.25 -2.16 6.37
N GLU A 51 2.14 -2.58 5.77
CA GLU A 51 2.08 -3.08 4.39
C GLU A 51 2.40 -2.02 3.33
N ASP A 52 2.14 -0.75 3.62
CA ASP A 52 2.36 0.39 2.74
C ASP A 52 3.70 1.07 3.01
N SER A 53 4.50 0.53 3.94
CA SER A 53 5.82 1.07 4.25
C SER A 53 6.76 0.96 3.06
N SER A 54 7.33 2.11 2.67
CA SER A 54 8.30 2.22 1.59
C SER A 54 9.55 1.38 1.86
N ALA A 55 9.94 1.22 3.13
CA ALA A 55 11.07 0.38 3.53
C ALA A 55 10.79 -1.11 3.22
N LEU A 56 9.58 -1.58 3.52
CA LEU A 56 9.17 -2.96 3.26
C LEU A 56 9.06 -3.21 1.75
N LEU A 57 8.34 -2.35 1.04
CA LEU A 57 8.19 -2.44 -0.42
C LEU A 57 9.55 -2.37 -1.13
N GLY A 58 10.43 -1.46 -0.73
CA GLY A 58 11.78 -1.31 -1.27
C GLY A 58 12.63 -2.56 -1.05
N SER A 59 12.57 -3.16 0.15
CA SER A 59 13.27 -4.40 0.46
C SER A 59 12.76 -5.57 -0.40
N LYS A 60 11.44 -5.67 -0.58
CA LYS A 60 10.81 -6.70 -1.43
C LYS A 60 11.21 -6.52 -2.90
N LEU A 61 11.17 -5.28 -3.40
CA LEU A 61 11.58 -4.94 -4.76
C LEU A 61 13.06 -5.28 -5.00
N LYS A 62 13.94 -4.94 -4.06
CA LYS A 62 15.38 -5.26 -4.14
C LYS A 62 15.62 -6.76 -4.24
N LYS A 63 14.88 -7.58 -3.48
CA LYS A 63 14.95 -9.05 -3.54
C LYS A 63 14.49 -9.58 -4.91
N ILE A 64 13.37 -9.09 -5.44
CA ILE A 64 12.86 -9.49 -6.76
C ILE A 64 13.83 -9.07 -7.86
N TRP A 65 14.36 -7.85 -7.80
CA TRP A 65 15.34 -7.33 -8.75
C TRP A 65 16.63 -8.16 -8.77
N SER A 66 17.17 -8.48 -7.60
CA SER A 66 18.37 -9.31 -7.46
C SER A 66 18.17 -10.70 -8.07
N ASN A 67 16.96 -11.27 -7.95
CA ASN A 67 16.61 -12.54 -8.58
C ASN A 67 16.48 -12.43 -10.11
N GLU A 68 15.87 -11.34 -10.61
CA GLU A 68 15.79 -11.09 -12.05
C GLU A 68 17.18 -10.91 -12.67
N LEU A 69 18.09 -10.21 -11.99
CA LEU A 69 19.47 -10.03 -12.43
C LEU A 69 20.20 -11.37 -12.56
N LYS A 70 20.12 -12.24 -11.54
CA LYS A 70 20.68 -13.60 -11.60
C LYS A 70 20.11 -14.43 -12.76
N ASN A 71 18.80 -14.34 -12.99
CA ASN A 71 18.13 -15.07 -14.07
C ASN A 71 18.51 -14.52 -15.46
N ALA A 72 18.67 -13.21 -15.57
CA ALA A 72 19.09 -12.52 -16.79
C ALA A 72 20.51 -12.93 -17.20
N THR A 73 21.45 -12.96 -16.24
CA THR A 73 22.81 -13.46 -16.45
C THR A 73 22.82 -14.93 -16.89
N LYS A 74 22.05 -15.81 -16.21
CA LYS A 74 21.95 -17.23 -16.60
C LYS A 74 21.38 -17.43 -18.01
N LYS A 75 20.50 -16.55 -18.45
CA LYS A 75 19.82 -16.65 -19.75
C LYS A 75 20.51 -15.82 -20.85
N ASN A 76 21.64 -15.17 -20.57
CA ASN A 76 22.30 -14.21 -21.46
C ASN A 76 21.32 -13.17 -22.06
N LYS A 77 20.35 -12.73 -21.26
CA LYS A 77 19.34 -11.73 -21.65
C LYS A 77 19.51 -10.46 -20.83
N LYS A 78 19.08 -9.33 -21.39
CA LYS A 78 19.04 -8.06 -20.66
C LYS A 78 18.00 -8.14 -19.53
N PRO A 79 18.33 -7.75 -18.29
CA PRO A 79 17.35 -7.68 -17.20
C PRO A 79 16.31 -6.60 -17.51
N SER A 80 15.04 -6.87 -17.22
CA SER A 80 13.95 -5.91 -17.41
C SER A 80 13.36 -5.51 -16.06
N PHE A 81 13.44 -4.21 -15.74
CA PHE A 81 12.86 -3.68 -14.51
C PHE A 81 11.34 -3.73 -14.52
N LEU A 82 10.72 -3.47 -15.67
CA LEU A 82 9.26 -3.59 -15.84
C LEU A 82 8.77 -4.99 -15.47
N LYS A 83 9.51 -6.03 -15.86
CA LYS A 83 9.17 -7.41 -15.51
C LYS A 83 9.25 -7.68 -14.00
N ALA A 84 10.22 -7.09 -13.31
CA ALA A 84 10.31 -7.16 -11.85
C ALA A 84 9.12 -6.43 -11.18
N LEU A 85 8.71 -5.28 -11.72
CA LEU A 85 7.56 -4.51 -11.25
C LEU A 85 6.24 -5.27 -11.45
N PHE A 86 6.02 -5.83 -12.65
CA PHE A 86 4.87 -6.69 -12.95
C PHE A 86 4.83 -7.92 -12.06
N ARG A 87 5.98 -8.51 -11.72
CA ARG A 87 6.03 -9.65 -10.79
C ARG A 87 5.64 -9.26 -9.36
N MET A 88 5.88 -8.00 -8.97
CA MET A 88 5.55 -7.50 -7.64
C MET A 88 4.08 -7.06 -7.52
N PHE A 89 3.54 -6.39 -8.53
CA PHE A 89 2.21 -5.77 -8.49
C PHE A 89 1.16 -6.41 -9.42
N GLY A 90 1.57 -7.27 -10.35
CA GLY A 90 0.69 -7.80 -11.41
C GLY A 90 -0.53 -8.54 -10.89
N LEU A 91 -0.39 -9.39 -9.86
CA LEU A 91 -1.53 -10.06 -9.25
C LEU A 91 -2.53 -9.07 -8.64
N LYS A 92 -2.04 -8.04 -7.92
CA LYS A 92 -2.91 -7.00 -7.35
C LYS A 92 -3.64 -6.24 -8.47
N LEU A 93 -2.93 -5.85 -9.52
CA LEU A 93 -3.51 -5.16 -10.68
C LEU A 93 -4.59 -5.98 -11.39
N ILE A 94 -4.37 -7.28 -11.57
CA ILE A 94 -5.37 -8.18 -12.17
C ILE A 94 -6.63 -8.25 -11.31
N ILE A 95 -6.49 -8.42 -9.99
CA ILE A 95 -7.63 -8.47 -9.07
C ILE A 95 -8.43 -7.16 -9.14
N TYR A 96 -7.77 -6.01 -9.10
CA TYR A 96 -8.44 -4.71 -9.24
C TYR A 96 -9.10 -4.55 -10.61
N GLY A 97 -8.47 -5.03 -11.68
CA GLY A 97 -9.06 -5.01 -13.03
C GLY A 97 -10.32 -5.87 -13.13
N VAL A 98 -10.32 -7.07 -12.55
CA VAL A 98 -11.50 -7.95 -12.50
C VAL A 98 -12.61 -7.31 -11.68
N TYR A 99 -12.28 -6.76 -10.50
CA TYR A 99 -13.26 -6.03 -9.68
C TYR A 99 -13.91 -4.89 -10.46
N LEU A 100 -13.10 -4.05 -11.15
CA LEU A 100 -13.58 -2.94 -11.95
C LEU A 100 -14.50 -3.41 -13.10
N ALA A 101 -14.11 -4.48 -13.80
CA ALA A 101 -14.91 -5.06 -14.89
C ALA A 101 -16.27 -5.57 -14.40
N ILE A 102 -16.32 -6.22 -13.23
CA ILE A 102 -17.58 -6.68 -12.63
C ILE A 102 -18.44 -5.48 -12.25
N THR A 103 -17.87 -4.46 -11.60
CA THR A 103 -18.65 -3.28 -11.22
C THR A 103 -19.21 -2.53 -12.43
N ASP A 104 -18.42 -2.39 -13.50
CA ASP A 104 -18.89 -1.75 -14.74
C ASP A 104 -20.01 -2.56 -15.39
N MET A 105 -19.90 -3.90 -15.39
CA MET A 105 -20.94 -4.79 -15.94
C MET A 105 -22.25 -4.77 -15.14
N VAL A 106 -22.20 -4.58 -13.82
CA VAL A 106 -23.38 -4.56 -12.95
C VAL A 106 -24.10 -3.20 -12.95
N PHE A 107 -23.37 -2.10 -13.08
CA PHE A 107 -23.92 -0.74 -13.07
C PHE A 107 -24.26 -0.19 -14.47
N ARG A 108 -24.11 -1.02 -15.51
CA ARG A 108 -24.39 -0.67 -16.90
C ARG A 108 -25.81 -1.03 -17.34
#